data_AF-A0A529NCW1-F1
#
_entry.id   AF-A0A529NCW1-F1
#
_cell.length_a   1.000
_cell.length_b   1.000
_cell.length_c   1.000
_cell.angle_alpha   90.00
_cell.angle_beta   90.00
_cell.angle_gamma   90.00
#
_symmetry.space_group_name_H-M   'P 1'
#
loop_
_entity.id
_entity.type
_entity.pdbx_description
1 polymer ?
#
loop_
_entity_poly.entity_id
_entity_poly.type
_entity_poly.pdbx_seq_one_letter_code
_entity_poly.pdbx_strand_id
1 'polypeptide(L)'
;LSRIVLHNAAQAISGMVGNPAPSADGKPSLGLTMFGVTTPCVTAIADHLRANYDCMVFHATGTGGRTMEKLADSGLLAGIIDITTTEVCDLLFGGVLPATQDRFGAAARTKLPYV
;
A
#
# COMPACT_ATOMS: atom_id res chain seq x y z
N LEU A 1 31.72 16.18 -9.98
CA LEU A 1 30.32 16.07 -9.50
C LEU A 1 29.83 14.62 -9.45
N SER A 2 29.74 13.91 -10.57
CA SER A 2 29.24 12.51 -10.62
C SER A 2 29.98 11.51 -9.72
N ARG A 3 31.32 11.59 -9.62
CA ARG A 3 32.13 10.72 -8.75
C ARG A 3 31.71 10.79 -7.27
N ILE A 4 31.39 11.98 -6.78
CA ILE A 4 30.96 12.20 -5.39
C ILE A 4 29.55 11.64 -5.18
N VAL A 5 28.63 11.94 -6.11
CA VAL A 5 27.25 11.44 -6.04
C VAL A 5 27.19 9.91 -6.06
N LEU A 6 27.91 9.28 -6.99
CA LEU A 6 27.95 7.82 -7.10
C LEU A 6 28.66 7.16 -5.91
N HIS A 7 29.72 7.79 -5.37
CA HIS A 7 30.37 7.30 -4.16
C HIS A 7 29.40 7.29 -2.98
N ASN A 8 28.68 8.39 -2.74
CA ASN A 8 27.71 8.48 -1.64
C ASN A 8 26.56 7.48 -1.81
N ALA A 9 26.06 7.31 -3.05
CA ALA A 9 25.04 6.31 -3.35
C ALA A 9 25.55 4.88 -3.07
N ALA A 10 26.78 4.56 -3.48
CA ALA A 10 27.38 3.26 -3.21
C ALA A 10 27.56 3.01 -1.71
N GLN A 11 27.99 4.02 -0.94
CA GLN A 11 28.09 3.90 0.53
C GLN A 11 26.73 3.69 1.19
N ALA A 12 25.69 4.40 0.74
CA ALA A 12 24.33 4.20 1.25
C ALA A 12 23.82 2.78 0.99
N ILE A 13 24.00 2.27 -0.24
CA ILE A 13 23.61 0.91 -0.61
C ILE A 13 24.41 -0.12 0.20
N SER A 14 25.74 0.05 0.28
CA SER A 14 26.62 -0.85 1.04
C SER A 14 26.22 -0.91 2.52
N GLY A 15 25.88 0.24 3.12
CA GLY A 15 25.40 0.33 4.49
C GLY A 15 24.08 -0.41 4.71
N MET A 16 23.07 -0.20 3.85
CA MET A 16 21.77 -0.86 3.93
C MET A 16 21.87 -2.39 3.74
N VAL A 17 22.74 -2.84 2.82
CA VAL A 17 22.95 -4.27 2.54
C VAL A 17 23.77 -4.94 3.63
N GLY A 18 24.78 -4.26 4.17
CA GLY A 18 25.67 -4.80 5.20
C GLY A 18 25.02 -4.90 6.58
N ASN A 19 24.00 -4.09 6.86
CA ASN A 19 23.29 -4.05 8.14
C ASN A 19 21.77 -4.07 7.93
N PRO A 20 21.19 -5.18 7.44
CA PRO A 20 19.76 -5.26 7.27
C PRO A 20 19.04 -5.09 8.61
N ALA A 21 17.90 -4.40 8.60
CA ALA A 21 17.06 -4.32 9.78
C ALA A 21 16.58 -5.74 10.17
N PRO A 22 16.51 -6.06 11.48
CA PRO A 22 15.94 -7.33 11.91
C PRO A 22 14.49 -7.44 11.45
N SER A 23 14.03 -8.66 11.18
CA SER A 23 12.61 -8.92 10.93
C SER A 23 11.81 -8.40 12.13
N ALA A 24 10.89 -7.48 11.89
CA ALA A 24 10.12 -6.88 12.95
C ALA A 24 9.09 -7.89 13.48
N ASP A 25 9.08 -8.13 14.80
CA ASP A 25 7.96 -8.74 15.54
C ASP A 25 6.78 -7.74 15.64
N GLY A 26 6.42 -7.12 14.51
CA GLY A 26 5.43 -6.07 14.41
C GLY A 26 4.00 -6.61 14.31
N LYS A 27 3.04 -5.70 14.44
CA LYS A 27 1.63 -6.02 14.19
C LYS A 27 1.45 -6.40 12.72
N PRO A 28 0.59 -7.39 12.39
CA PRO A 28 0.24 -7.66 10.99
C PRO A 28 -0.30 -6.41 10.30
N SER A 29 0.18 -6.13 9.09
CA SER A 29 -0.20 -4.93 8.34
C SER A 29 -1.51 -5.12 7.57
N LEU A 30 -2.39 -4.12 7.62
CA LEU A 30 -3.62 -4.06 6.82
C LEU A 30 -3.53 -2.92 5.81
N GLY A 31 -3.95 -3.16 4.57
CA GLY A 31 -4.12 -2.10 3.58
C GLY A 31 -5.55 -1.56 3.57
N LEU A 32 -5.72 -0.25 3.69
CA LEU A 32 -7.02 0.41 3.64
C LEU A 32 -7.04 1.45 2.52
N THR A 33 -8.05 1.44 1.65
CA THR A 33 -8.22 2.52 0.66
C THR A 33 -9.05 3.66 1.22
N MET A 34 -8.72 4.89 0.82
CA MET A 34 -9.32 6.11 1.33
C MET A 34 -9.38 7.20 0.26
N PHE A 35 -10.41 8.02 0.32
CA PHE A 35 -10.48 9.33 -0.33
C PHE A 35 -11.07 10.34 0.64
N GLY A 36 -10.91 11.65 0.38
CA GLY A 36 -11.32 12.72 1.30
C GLY A 36 -12.77 12.59 1.82
N VAL A 37 -13.69 12.12 0.96
CA VAL A 37 -15.11 11.91 1.30
C VAL A 37 -15.39 10.66 2.15
N THR A 38 -14.43 9.73 2.22
CA THR A 38 -14.49 8.49 3.01
C THR A 38 -13.59 8.51 4.24
N THR A 39 -12.81 9.59 4.44
CA THR A 39 -11.90 9.74 5.58
C THR A 39 -12.55 9.41 6.93
N PRO A 40 -13.78 9.87 7.26
CA PRO A 40 -14.39 9.54 8.55
C PRO A 40 -14.56 8.03 8.78
N CYS A 41 -14.94 7.29 7.72
CA CYS A 41 -15.11 5.84 7.79
C CYS A 41 -13.76 5.13 7.96
N VAL A 42 -12.76 5.48 7.14
CA VAL A 42 -11.44 4.83 7.17
C VAL A 42 -10.72 5.12 8.48
N THR A 43 -10.77 6.36 8.99
CA THR A 43 -10.19 6.71 10.29
C THR A 43 -10.82 5.90 11.42
N ALA A 44 -12.15 5.76 11.45
CA ALA A 44 -12.83 4.96 12.46
C ALA A 44 -12.41 3.49 12.43
N ILE A 45 -12.28 2.89 11.23
CA ILE A 45 -11.80 1.51 11.07
C ILE A 45 -10.35 1.38 11.54
N ALA A 46 -9.47 2.29 11.12
CA ALA A 46 -8.06 2.27 11.51
C ALA A 46 -7.89 2.40 13.02
N ASP A 47 -8.62 3.33 13.67
CA ASP A 47 -8.57 3.52 15.12
C ASP A 47 -9.11 2.31 15.89
N HIS A 48 -10.12 1.62 15.35
CA HIS A 48 -10.64 0.39 15.96
C HIS A 48 -9.64 -0.76 15.89
N LEU A 49 -8.85 -0.84 14.82
CA LEU A 49 -7.95 -1.97 14.55
C LEU A 49 -6.50 -1.73 14.99
N ARG A 50 -6.09 -0.48 15.24
CA ARG A 50 -4.69 -0.10 15.55
C ARG A 50 -4.07 -0.82 16.74
N ALA A 51 -4.89 -1.33 17.67
CA ALA A 51 -4.40 -2.08 18.82
C ALA A 51 -3.73 -3.39 18.37
N ASN A 52 -4.25 -4.02 17.33
CA ASN A 52 -3.87 -5.36 16.89
C ASN A 52 -3.18 -5.38 15.51
N TYR A 53 -3.39 -4.35 14.69
CA TYR A 53 -2.88 -4.27 13.33
C TYR A 53 -2.10 -2.97 13.09
N ASP A 54 -1.21 -3.01 12.10
CA ASP A 54 -0.59 -1.82 11.52
C ASP A 54 -1.40 -1.38 10.30
N CYS A 55 -2.19 -0.32 10.44
CA CYS A 55 -3.15 0.12 9.41
C CYS A 55 -2.48 1.09 8.43
N MET A 56 -2.20 0.62 7.22
CA MET A 56 -1.63 1.41 6.13
C MET A 56 -2.75 1.97 5.25
N VAL A 57 -2.91 3.30 5.25
CA VAL A 57 -3.96 3.99 4.47
C VAL A 57 -3.40 4.45 3.12
N PHE A 58 -4.08 4.08 2.04
CA PHE A 58 -3.74 4.40 0.66
C PHE A 58 -4.79 5.33 0.06
N HIS A 59 -4.34 6.46 -0.47
CA HIS A 59 -5.24 7.40 -1.12
C HIS A 59 -5.64 6.90 -2.52
N ALA A 60 -6.94 6.77 -2.78
CA ALA A 60 -7.52 6.12 -3.96
C ALA A 60 -7.43 7.01 -5.23
N THR A 61 -6.21 7.35 -5.64
CA THR A 61 -5.87 8.19 -6.81
C THR A 61 -5.34 7.39 -8.00
N GLY A 62 -5.67 6.11 -8.09
CA GLY A 62 -5.12 5.14 -9.03
C GLY A 62 -3.76 4.61 -8.59
N THR A 63 -2.84 5.50 -8.21
CA THR A 63 -1.52 5.12 -7.67
C THR A 63 -1.61 4.46 -6.30
N GLY A 64 -2.55 4.87 -5.45
CA GLY A 64 -2.72 4.30 -4.11
C GLY A 64 -3.16 2.85 -4.16
N GLY A 65 -4.24 2.54 -4.90
CA GLY A 65 -4.71 1.16 -5.08
C GLY A 65 -3.62 0.26 -5.67
N ARG A 66 -2.88 0.73 -6.69
CA ARG A 66 -1.74 -0.03 -7.25
C ARG A 66 -0.61 -0.25 -6.26
N THR A 67 -0.34 0.70 -5.38
CA THR A 67 0.72 0.56 -4.37
C THR A 67 0.30 -0.45 -3.31
N MET A 68 -0.95 -0.37 -2.85
CA MET A 68 -1.54 -1.35 -1.94
C MET A 68 -1.47 -2.78 -2.52
N GLU A 69 -1.89 -2.95 -3.78
CA GLU A 69 -1.88 -4.26 -4.45
C GLU A 69 -0.46 -4.81 -4.66
N LYS A 70 0.54 -3.95 -4.94
CA LYS A 70 1.94 -4.37 -5.00
C LYS A 70 2.45 -4.91 -3.66
N LEU A 71 2.05 -4.28 -2.55
CA LEU A 71 2.40 -4.77 -1.21
C LEU A 71 1.70 -6.09 -0.89
N ALA A 72 0.45 -6.25 -1.33
CA ALA A 72 -0.28 -7.51 -1.24
C ALA A 72 0.43 -8.63 -2.03
N ASP A 73 0.77 -8.40 -3.30
CA ASP A 73 1.50 -9.38 -4.14
C ASP A 73 2.89 -9.72 -3.57
N SER A 74 3.50 -8.79 -2.81
CA SER A 74 4.79 -9.01 -2.14
C SER A 74 4.66 -9.76 -0.80
N GLY A 75 3.44 -10.13 -0.38
CA GLY A 75 3.19 -10.80 0.90
C GLY A 75 3.41 -9.92 2.13
N LEU A 76 3.40 -8.60 1.95
CA LEU A 76 3.65 -7.62 3.03
C LEU A 76 2.37 -7.17 3.75
N LEU A 77 1.20 -7.60 3.27
CA LEU A 77 -0.09 -7.32 3.90
C LEU A 77 -0.72 -8.61 4.41
N ALA A 78 -1.35 -8.54 5.58
CA ALA A 78 -2.15 -9.62 6.17
C ALA A 78 -3.62 -9.59 5.73
N GLY A 79 -4.07 -8.47 5.15
CA GLY A 79 -5.44 -8.30 4.67
C GLY A 79 -5.67 -6.91 4.06
N ILE A 80 -6.80 -6.75 3.38
CA ILE A 80 -7.21 -5.53 2.69
C ILE A 80 -8.63 -5.15 3.12
N ILE A 81 -8.84 -3.86 3.40
CA ILE A 81 -10.15 -3.25 3.61
C ILE A 81 -10.31 -2.13 2.56
N ASP A 82 -10.89 -2.47 1.42
CA ASP A 82 -10.95 -1.61 0.23
C ASP A 82 -12.25 -0.78 0.21
N ILE A 83 -12.39 0.10 1.20
CA ILE A 83 -13.59 0.94 1.38
C ILE A 83 -13.84 1.88 0.20
N THR A 84 -12.79 2.36 -0.46
CA THR A 84 -12.87 3.43 -1.44
C THR A 84 -12.41 2.97 -2.81
N THR A 85 -13.29 2.26 -3.52
CA THR A 85 -13.05 1.71 -4.86
C THR A 85 -13.27 2.70 -6.01
N THR A 86 -13.21 4.02 -5.74
CA THR A 86 -13.52 5.07 -6.73
C THR A 86 -12.65 5.02 -7.99
N GLU A 87 -11.44 4.47 -7.87
CA GLU A 87 -10.50 4.29 -8.99
C GLU A 87 -11.09 3.41 -10.12
N VAL A 88 -12.05 2.53 -9.80
CA VAL A 88 -12.78 1.71 -10.78
C VAL A 88 -13.71 2.58 -11.63
N CYS A 89 -14.41 3.54 -11.02
CA CYS A 89 -15.25 4.49 -11.76
C CYS A 89 -14.40 5.28 -12.75
N ASP A 90 -13.25 5.78 -12.32
CA ASP A 90 -12.33 6.50 -13.20
C ASP A 90 -11.82 5.62 -14.35
N LEU A 91 -11.55 4.33 -14.11
CA LEU A 91 -11.18 3.40 -15.17
C LEU A 91 -12.32 3.18 -16.19
N LEU A 92 -13.55 3.01 -15.71
CA LEU A 92 -14.70 2.70 -16.58
C LEU A 92 -15.19 3.91 -17.38
N PHE A 93 -15.04 5.12 -16.84
CA PHE A 93 -15.63 6.34 -17.42
C PHE A 93 -14.59 7.37 -17.88
N GLY A 94 -13.29 7.02 -17.89
CA GLY A 94 -12.23 7.90 -18.39
C GLY A 94 -11.89 9.05 -17.44
N GLY A 95 -11.93 8.79 -16.13
CA GLY A 95 -11.51 9.72 -15.10
C GLY A 95 -10.00 9.95 -15.06
N VAL A 96 -9.57 10.88 -14.22
CA VAL A 96 -8.17 11.35 -14.14
C VAL A 96 -7.31 10.46 -13.22
N LEU A 97 -7.95 9.73 -12.31
CA LEU A 97 -7.32 8.91 -11.28
C LEU A 97 -7.67 7.42 -11.43
N PRO A 98 -7.53 6.82 -12.63
CA PRO A 98 -8.02 5.47 -12.87
C PRO A 98 -7.16 4.41 -12.21
N ALA A 99 -7.83 3.34 -11.80
CA ALA A 99 -7.20 2.04 -11.59
C ALA A 99 -6.66 1.48 -12.92
N THR A 100 -5.91 0.38 -12.83
CA THR A 100 -5.56 -0.43 -14.00
C THR A 100 -6.57 -1.56 -14.21
N GLN A 101 -6.55 -2.21 -15.37
CA GLN A 101 -7.38 -3.37 -15.66
C GLN A 101 -7.15 -4.55 -14.70
N ASP A 102 -5.99 -4.60 -14.02
CA ASP A 102 -5.67 -5.62 -13.00
C ASP A 102 -6.23 -5.28 -11.60
N ARG A 103 -7.05 -4.24 -11.43
CA ARG A 103 -7.59 -3.89 -10.09
C ARG A 103 -8.32 -5.10 -9.50
N PHE A 104 -8.05 -5.37 -8.22
CA PHE A 104 -8.44 -6.54 -7.43
C PHE A 104 -7.69 -7.84 -7.77
N GLY A 105 -6.85 -7.84 -8.80
CA GLY A 105 -6.07 -8.99 -9.24
C GLY A 105 -5.14 -9.51 -8.16
N ALA A 106 -4.46 -8.62 -7.44
CA ALA A 106 -3.55 -9.02 -6.35
C ALA A 106 -4.29 -9.74 -5.22
N ALA A 107 -5.48 -9.27 -4.84
CA ALA A 107 -6.32 -9.96 -3.83
C ALA A 107 -6.74 -11.34 -4.33
N ALA A 108 -7.15 -11.46 -5.60
CA ALA A 108 -7.54 -12.73 -6.19
C ALA A 108 -6.38 -13.74 -6.29
N ARG A 109 -5.14 -13.28 -6.55
CA ARG A 109 -3.92 -14.10 -6.62
C ARG A 109 -3.45 -14.54 -5.23
N THR A 110 -3.36 -13.59 -4.31
CA THR A 110 -2.78 -13.81 -2.96
C THR A 110 -3.74 -14.50 -2.00
N LYS A 111 -5.06 -14.45 -2.27
CA LYS A 111 -6.12 -14.96 -1.39
C LYS A 111 -6.13 -14.32 0.00
N LEU A 112 -5.58 -13.11 0.13
CA LEU A 112 -5.67 -12.35 1.36
C LEU A 112 -7.14 -12.08 1.71
N PRO A 113 -7.50 -12.06 3.00
CA PRO A 113 -8.78 -11.53 3.43
C PRO A 113 -9.01 -10.14 2.83
N TYR A 114 -10.14 -9.98 2.17
CA TYR A 114 -10.50 -8.77 1.44
C TYR A 114 -11.94 -8.41 1.80
N VAL A 115 -12.13 -7.17 2.25
CA VAL A 115 -13.44 -6.58 2.58
C VAL A 115 -13.63 -5.29 1.82
#